data_AF-A0A521KPL6-F1
#
_entry.id   AF-A0A521KPL6-F1
#
_cell.length_a   1.000
_cell.length_b   1.000
_cell.length_c   1.000
_cell.angle_alpha   90.00
_cell.angle_beta   90.00
_cell.angle_gamma   90.00
#
_symmetry.space_group_name_H-M   'P 1'
#
loop_
_entity.id
_entity.type
_entity.pdbx_description
1 polymer ?
#
loop_
_entity_poly.entity_id
_entity_poly.type
_entity_poly.pdbx_seq_one_letter_code
_entity_poly.pdbx_strand_id
1 'polypeptide(L)'
;MHPNGKSSLASPALVLALLAAPALAADLVVGVPGSGAPFTSIQAAINAAQPGDRVLVSAGTYDEAVLVAKPIELIGGFGGPTIVRGTNPAPFSAPTPLVVRDIAAGARARVANFTVTPLPHVLQFPPSSAFYADDCAGRIEISNLKLSVLATLNYQLGSTPAIAYVSDCAQVFVTSLVASGAAAPFIAQGGQGHHALFLLRSNATLHDSVCAGGVREWGGDGLRVVDSVVAASRCRFTGAAGTGLSGTTGQGGAGIRATTSQLRIAGGQPNTLRGGDALTGLVFGAGLGTAGAGIECDATSAIEHAADVEPLGGTAAGAFPAGPAVNSAGGTVTALARRLPVLAFEPALGTPGAPLAVHVYGEPNAKVLRYLSLATGPQFSLAGFNGSVMLDLSTLVVLPGTLLDANGTGVVNGTVPSDPAFAGAQFLEQGLQVLPSALDISVPAQITVST
;
A
#
# COMPACT_ATOMS: atom_id res chain seq x y z
N MET A 1 -28.62 -52.71 -15.26
CA MET A 1 -28.56 -51.48 -16.07
C MET A 1 -29.30 -50.39 -15.31
N HIS A 2 -28.57 -49.53 -14.59
CA HIS A 2 -29.12 -48.37 -13.88
C HIS A 2 -28.72 -47.11 -14.67
N PRO A 3 -29.68 -46.26 -15.08
CA PRO A 3 -29.39 -45.04 -15.82
C PRO A 3 -29.01 -43.87 -14.89
N ASN A 4 -28.17 -43.01 -15.46
CA ASN A 4 -27.57 -41.78 -14.92
C ASN A 4 -28.55 -40.82 -14.22
N GLY A 5 -28.26 -40.48 -12.96
CA GLY A 5 -28.81 -39.32 -12.26
C GLY A 5 -27.78 -38.20 -12.17
N LYS A 6 -27.95 -37.15 -12.97
CA LYS A 6 -27.24 -35.87 -12.81
C LYS A 6 -27.84 -35.15 -11.60
N SER A 7 -27.11 -35.03 -10.49
CA SER A 7 -27.49 -34.16 -9.37
C SER A 7 -27.07 -32.73 -9.68
N SER A 8 -28.03 -31.91 -10.07
CA SER A 8 -27.95 -30.45 -10.11
C SER A 8 -27.74 -29.93 -8.68
N LEU A 9 -26.56 -29.36 -8.39
CA LEU A 9 -26.30 -28.63 -7.15
C LEU A 9 -26.91 -27.23 -7.29
N ALA A 10 -27.93 -26.96 -6.49
CA ALA A 10 -28.61 -25.68 -6.37
C ALA A 10 -27.66 -24.58 -5.87
N SER A 11 -27.80 -23.37 -6.42
CA SER A 11 -27.14 -22.14 -5.97
C SER A 11 -27.30 -21.90 -4.46
N PRO A 12 -26.24 -21.49 -3.73
CA PRO A 12 -26.42 -20.98 -2.38
C PRO A 12 -26.90 -19.52 -2.48
N ALA A 13 -28.18 -19.29 -2.19
CA ALA A 13 -28.68 -17.95 -1.90
C ALA A 13 -28.10 -17.49 -0.56
N LEU A 14 -27.31 -16.41 -0.62
CA LEU A 14 -26.71 -15.71 0.52
C LEU A 14 -27.82 -15.10 1.37
N VAL A 15 -28.12 -15.68 2.54
CA VAL A 15 -29.00 -15.06 3.54
C VAL A 15 -28.09 -14.37 4.56
N LEU A 16 -27.95 -13.04 4.42
CA LEU A 16 -27.26 -12.17 5.37
C LEU A 16 -28.32 -11.53 6.28
N ALA A 17 -28.37 -11.97 7.54
CA ALA A 17 -29.18 -11.31 8.56
C ALA A 17 -28.31 -11.06 9.80
N LEU A 18 -27.88 -9.82 10.00
CA LEU A 18 -27.29 -9.36 11.25
C LEU A 18 -27.89 -8.01 11.65
N LEU A 19 -28.73 -8.03 12.70
CA LEU A 19 -29.31 -6.86 13.35
C LEU A 19 -28.31 -6.31 14.38
N ALA A 20 -27.52 -5.34 13.96
CA ALA A 20 -27.00 -4.28 14.81
C ALA A 20 -27.06 -3.02 13.95
N ALA A 21 -27.98 -2.09 14.24
CA ALA A 21 -28.04 -0.85 13.48
C ALA A 21 -26.74 -0.08 13.72
N PRO A 22 -25.87 0.12 12.70
CA PRO A 22 -24.84 1.13 12.84
C PRO A 22 -25.58 2.47 13.00
N ALA A 23 -25.01 3.40 13.75
CA ALA A 23 -25.38 4.80 13.57
C ALA A 23 -25.38 5.07 12.07
N LEU A 24 -26.50 5.55 11.51
CA LEU A 24 -26.66 5.74 10.07
C LEU A 24 -25.49 6.60 9.56
N ALA A 25 -24.49 5.97 8.95
CA ALA A 25 -23.42 6.67 8.27
C ALA A 25 -24.06 7.52 7.17
N ALA A 26 -23.94 8.84 7.29
CA ALA A 26 -24.46 9.73 6.27
C ALA A 26 -23.48 9.82 5.10
N ASP A 27 -24.03 9.97 3.89
CA ASP A 27 -23.27 10.27 2.69
C ASP A 27 -23.21 11.77 2.46
N LEU A 28 -22.01 12.33 2.54
CA LEU A 28 -21.74 13.72 2.18
C LEU A 28 -21.10 13.75 0.79
N VAL A 29 -21.82 14.31 -0.19
CA VAL A 29 -21.36 14.35 -1.57
C VAL A 29 -20.63 15.65 -1.86
N VAL A 30 -19.41 15.53 -2.39
CA VAL A 30 -18.57 16.63 -2.85
C VAL A 30 -18.50 16.60 -4.37
N GLY A 31 -18.55 17.76 -5.01
CA GLY A 31 -18.38 17.90 -6.45
C GLY A 31 -17.73 19.21 -6.81
N VAL A 32 -17.19 19.33 -8.03
CA VAL A 32 -16.65 20.60 -8.52
C VAL A 32 -17.72 21.70 -8.56
N PRO A 33 -17.37 22.99 -8.49
CA PRO A 33 -18.32 24.08 -8.62
C PRO A 33 -19.23 23.92 -9.85
N GLY A 34 -20.55 24.03 -9.65
CA GLY A 34 -21.54 23.85 -10.72
C GLY A 34 -22.03 22.40 -10.94
N SER A 35 -21.50 21.42 -10.20
CA SER A 35 -21.94 20.01 -10.28
C SER A 35 -23.32 19.72 -9.65
N GLY A 36 -23.83 20.63 -8.81
CA GLY A 36 -25.04 20.40 -8.02
C GLY A 36 -24.83 19.61 -6.72
N ALA A 37 -23.59 19.24 -6.40
CA ALA A 37 -23.25 18.62 -5.12
C ALA A 37 -23.45 19.59 -3.94
N PRO A 38 -23.85 19.10 -2.74
CA PRO A 38 -24.01 19.95 -1.54
C PRO A 38 -22.72 20.65 -1.10
N PHE A 39 -21.57 20.04 -1.35
CA PHE A 39 -20.26 20.59 -1.02
C PHE A 39 -19.41 20.78 -2.28
N THR A 40 -18.66 21.87 -2.34
CA THR A 40 -17.69 22.15 -3.42
C THR A 40 -16.22 22.04 -2.99
N SER A 41 -15.96 21.70 -1.73
CA SER A 41 -14.64 21.45 -1.16
C SER A 41 -14.69 20.17 -0.33
N ILE A 42 -13.64 19.34 -0.44
CA ILE A 42 -13.54 18.11 0.35
C ILE A 42 -13.40 18.48 1.83
N GLN A 43 -12.58 19.48 2.16
CA GLN A 43 -12.40 19.89 3.56
C GLN A 43 -13.70 20.38 4.20
N ALA A 44 -14.55 21.09 3.45
CA ALA A 44 -15.85 21.53 3.95
C ALA A 44 -16.77 20.35 4.33
N ALA A 45 -16.80 19.30 3.50
CA ALA A 45 -17.55 18.08 3.81
C ALA A 45 -16.97 17.33 5.01
N ILE A 46 -15.64 17.19 5.12
CA ILE A 46 -14.99 16.58 6.29
C ILE A 46 -15.32 17.34 7.57
N ASN A 47 -15.34 18.67 7.52
CA ASN A 47 -15.68 19.51 8.66
C ASN A 47 -17.13 19.27 9.12
N ALA A 48 -18.07 19.08 8.18
CA ALA A 48 -19.47 18.78 8.46
C ALA A 48 -19.72 17.33 8.91
N ALA A 49 -18.91 16.38 8.43
CA ALA A 49 -19.06 14.96 8.72
C ALA A 49 -18.93 14.63 10.21
N GLN A 50 -19.73 13.67 10.65
CA GLN A 50 -19.68 13.04 11.97
C GLN A 50 -18.84 11.74 11.92
N PRO A 51 -18.33 11.27 13.07
CA PRO A 51 -17.73 9.94 13.16
C PRO A 51 -18.61 8.85 12.53
N GLY A 52 -18.04 8.06 11.61
CA GLY A 52 -18.73 7.00 10.87
C GLY A 52 -19.31 7.42 9.52
N ASP A 53 -19.39 8.72 9.21
CA ASP A 53 -19.90 9.20 7.92
C ASP A 53 -18.95 8.87 6.75
N ARG A 54 -19.52 8.92 5.54
CA ARG A 54 -18.78 8.79 4.28
C ARG A 54 -18.79 10.11 3.53
N VAL A 55 -17.61 10.55 3.08
CA VAL A 55 -17.43 11.70 2.18
C VAL A 55 -17.14 11.14 0.79
N LEU A 56 -18.14 11.23 -0.09
CA LEU A 56 -18.08 10.75 -1.47
C LEU A 56 -17.70 11.91 -2.40
N VAL A 57 -16.52 11.82 -3.03
CA VAL A 57 -15.96 12.90 -3.85
C VAL A 57 -16.11 12.56 -5.33
N SER A 58 -16.91 13.36 -6.03
CA SER A 58 -17.12 13.26 -7.47
C SER A 58 -15.84 13.51 -8.25
N ALA A 59 -15.78 12.94 -9.46
CA ALA A 59 -14.70 13.16 -10.41
C ALA A 59 -14.40 14.66 -10.58
N GLY A 60 -13.12 15.01 -10.58
CA GLY A 60 -12.70 16.40 -10.64
C GLY A 60 -11.29 16.63 -10.12
N THR A 61 -10.83 17.87 -10.26
CA THR A 61 -9.60 18.36 -9.64
C THR A 61 -9.96 19.31 -8.51
N TYR A 62 -9.38 19.05 -7.34
CA TYR A 62 -9.57 19.83 -6.13
C TYR A 62 -8.21 20.38 -5.71
N ASP A 63 -8.05 21.69 -5.86
CA ASP A 63 -6.87 22.42 -5.40
C ASP A 63 -7.08 22.76 -3.92
N GLU A 64 -6.78 21.82 -3.03
CA GLU A 64 -6.92 21.99 -1.58
C GLU A 64 -5.90 21.16 -0.79
N ALA A 65 -5.71 21.51 0.47
CA ALA A 65 -5.01 20.69 1.45
C ALA A 65 -6.07 20.01 2.32
N VAL A 66 -6.15 18.68 2.22
CA VAL A 66 -7.15 17.86 2.88
C VAL A 66 -6.59 17.29 4.18
N LEU A 67 -7.27 17.54 5.29
CA LEU A 67 -6.97 17.00 6.61
C LEU A 67 -8.12 16.11 7.08
N VAL A 68 -7.83 14.82 7.24
CA VAL A 68 -8.71 13.82 7.85
C VAL A 68 -8.26 13.59 9.29
N ALA A 69 -8.95 14.22 10.24
CA ALA A 69 -8.71 14.06 11.68
C ALA A 69 -9.94 13.51 12.42
N LYS A 70 -10.80 12.78 11.68
CA LYS A 70 -12.02 12.16 12.18
C LYS A 70 -12.13 10.73 11.63
N PRO A 71 -12.80 9.82 12.34
CA PRO A 71 -13.00 8.46 11.87
C PRO A 71 -14.12 8.41 10.82
N ILE A 72 -13.78 8.79 9.59
CA ILE A 72 -14.68 8.83 8.43
C ILE A 72 -14.10 8.02 7.27
N GLU A 73 -14.94 7.73 6.28
CA GLU A 73 -14.48 7.22 4.99
C GLU A 73 -14.44 8.35 3.95
N LEU A 74 -13.26 8.70 3.47
CA LEU A 74 -13.05 9.63 2.37
C LEU A 74 -12.81 8.85 1.07
N ILE A 75 -13.76 8.90 0.14
CA ILE A 75 -13.79 8.04 -1.05
C ILE A 75 -13.90 8.91 -2.30
N GLY A 76 -12.87 8.89 -3.15
CA GLY A 76 -12.90 9.45 -4.50
C GLY A 76 -13.42 8.47 -5.54
N GLY A 77 -13.39 8.87 -6.81
CA GLY A 77 -13.74 7.99 -7.93
C GLY A 77 -15.20 8.05 -8.37
N PHE A 78 -16.05 8.87 -7.72
CA PHE A 78 -17.49 8.90 -8.02
C PHE A 78 -17.74 9.52 -9.39
N GLY A 79 -18.01 8.68 -10.39
CA GLY A 79 -18.17 9.09 -11.80
C GLY A 79 -16.87 9.28 -12.59
N GLY A 80 -15.70 8.89 -12.05
CA GLY A 80 -14.40 9.01 -12.72
C GLY A 80 -13.25 9.46 -11.79
N PRO A 81 -12.05 9.75 -12.32
CA PRO A 81 -10.87 10.06 -11.50
C PRO A 81 -11.05 11.31 -10.62
N THR A 82 -10.66 11.20 -9.35
CA THR A 82 -10.58 12.33 -8.41
C THR A 82 -9.13 12.69 -8.15
N ILE A 83 -8.77 13.95 -8.39
CA ILE A 83 -7.41 14.47 -8.25
C ILE A 83 -7.38 15.49 -7.13
N VAL A 84 -6.59 15.24 -6.09
CA VAL A 84 -6.25 16.25 -5.08
C VAL A 84 -4.90 16.84 -5.44
N ARG A 85 -4.88 18.15 -5.61
CA ARG A 85 -3.66 18.90 -5.90
C ARG A 85 -3.35 19.81 -4.73
N GLY A 86 -2.10 19.77 -4.26
CA GLY A 86 -1.68 20.68 -3.19
C GLY A 86 -1.92 22.13 -3.57
N THR A 87 -2.27 22.98 -2.61
CA THR A 87 -2.33 24.44 -2.84
C THR A 87 -1.00 25.08 -2.50
N ASN A 88 -0.67 26.18 -3.16
CA ASN A 88 0.51 26.99 -2.83
C ASN A 88 0.05 28.24 -2.06
N PRO A 89 -0.03 28.23 -0.72
CA PRO A 89 -0.44 29.42 0.02
C PRO A 89 0.67 30.48 0.10
N ALA A 90 1.93 30.18 -0.22
CA ALA A 90 3.06 31.13 -0.23
C ALA A 90 4.33 30.50 -0.83
N PRO A 91 5.29 31.29 -1.38
CA PRO A 91 6.50 30.77 -2.03
C PRO A 91 7.45 29.90 -1.16
N PHE A 92 7.13 29.66 0.12
CA PHE A 92 8.00 28.98 1.08
C PHE A 92 7.35 27.87 1.91
N SER A 93 6.07 27.53 1.70
CA SER A 93 5.42 26.40 2.40
C SER A 93 4.33 25.78 1.54
N ALA A 94 4.53 24.50 1.17
CA ALA A 94 3.52 23.69 0.51
C ALA A 94 2.90 22.77 1.58
N PRO A 95 1.62 22.95 1.96
CA PRO A 95 0.96 21.95 2.79
C PRO A 95 0.92 20.61 2.03
N THR A 96 1.16 19.51 2.74
CA THR A 96 0.90 18.17 2.22
C THR A 96 -0.55 18.10 1.71
N PRO A 97 -0.79 17.69 0.45
CA PRO A 97 -2.13 17.72 -0.13
C PRO A 97 -3.15 16.86 0.63
N LEU A 98 -2.72 15.74 1.20
CA LEU A 98 -3.59 14.81 1.92
C LEU A 98 -2.92 14.33 3.21
N VAL A 99 -3.55 14.63 4.34
CA VAL A 99 -3.08 14.32 5.69
C VAL A 99 -4.13 13.50 6.42
N VAL A 100 -3.72 12.43 7.10
CA VAL A 100 -4.56 11.67 8.04
C VAL A 100 -3.89 11.69 9.40
N ARG A 101 -4.53 12.20 10.44
CA ARG A 101 -3.88 12.32 11.76
C ARG A 101 -4.82 12.16 12.93
N ASP A 102 -4.25 11.91 14.10
CA ASP A 102 -4.94 11.96 15.40
C ASP A 102 -6.18 11.05 15.47
N ILE A 103 -6.17 9.92 14.73
CA ILE A 103 -7.26 8.95 14.77
C ILE A 103 -7.19 8.18 16.10
N ALA A 104 -8.21 8.35 16.94
CA ALA A 104 -8.24 7.77 18.27
C ALA A 104 -8.28 6.23 18.27
N ALA A 105 -7.75 5.62 19.34
CA ALA A 105 -7.80 4.18 19.53
C ALA A 105 -9.23 3.63 19.42
N GLY A 106 -9.38 2.49 18.73
CA GLY A 106 -10.70 1.88 18.46
C GLY A 106 -11.49 2.55 17.33
N ALA A 107 -11.06 3.70 16.82
CA ALA A 107 -11.66 4.35 15.67
C ALA A 107 -10.98 3.93 14.36
N ARG A 108 -11.62 4.22 13.22
CA ARG A 108 -11.16 3.88 11.87
C ARG A 108 -11.33 5.07 10.93
N ALA A 109 -10.30 5.40 10.18
CA ALA A 109 -10.38 6.32 9.04
C ALA A 109 -9.92 5.62 7.77
N ARG A 110 -10.58 5.90 6.64
CA ARG A 110 -10.24 5.34 5.33
C ARG A 110 -10.09 6.44 4.31
N VAL A 111 -9.06 6.35 3.48
CA VAL A 111 -8.90 7.19 2.29
C VAL A 111 -8.71 6.31 1.07
N ALA A 112 -9.59 6.49 0.07
CA ALA A 112 -9.65 5.60 -1.08
C ALA A 112 -9.83 6.34 -2.41
N ASN A 113 -9.24 5.78 -3.49
CA ASN A 113 -9.49 6.17 -4.89
C ASN A 113 -9.11 7.62 -5.26
N PHE A 114 -7.97 8.11 -4.77
CA PHE A 114 -7.45 9.44 -5.15
C PHE A 114 -6.14 9.33 -5.94
N THR A 115 -6.01 10.21 -6.94
CA THR A 115 -4.69 10.63 -7.42
C THR A 115 -4.28 11.88 -6.65
N VAL A 116 -3.10 11.87 -6.05
CA VAL A 116 -2.58 13.01 -5.28
C VAL A 116 -1.29 13.49 -5.91
N THR A 117 -1.32 14.75 -6.34
CA THR A 117 -0.19 15.40 -7.01
C THR A 117 0.14 16.69 -6.27
N PRO A 118 1.28 16.79 -5.57
CA PRO A 118 1.72 18.06 -5.02
C PRO A 118 2.08 19.01 -6.17
N LEU A 119 1.86 20.31 -5.97
CA LEU A 119 2.31 21.31 -6.93
C LEU A 119 3.85 21.33 -7.00
N PRO A 120 4.45 21.57 -8.18
CA PRO A 120 5.87 21.81 -8.28
C PRO A 120 6.24 23.07 -7.49
N HIS A 121 7.18 22.95 -6.55
CA HIS A 121 7.74 24.08 -5.81
C HIS A 121 9.12 24.46 -6.34
N VAL A 122 9.32 25.77 -6.53
CA VAL A 122 10.59 26.35 -7.02
C VAL A 122 11.59 26.52 -5.89
N LEU A 123 11.14 26.67 -4.64
CA LEU A 123 11.96 26.88 -3.43
C LEU A 123 11.26 26.22 -2.21
N GLN A 124 11.72 25.06 -1.71
CA GLN A 124 11.01 24.36 -0.61
C GLN A 124 11.85 24.11 0.64
N PHE A 125 11.24 24.45 1.78
CA PHE A 125 11.48 23.98 3.15
C PHE A 125 10.10 23.48 3.67
N PRO A 126 9.88 22.32 4.33
CA PRO A 126 10.60 21.03 4.48
C PRO A 126 10.03 19.96 3.46
N PRO A 127 10.24 18.61 3.53
CA PRO A 127 9.86 17.70 2.42
C PRO A 127 8.35 17.71 2.09
N SER A 128 8.01 17.80 0.80
CA SER A 128 6.64 17.65 0.30
C SER A 128 6.29 16.18 0.14
N SER A 129 5.69 15.59 1.17
CA SER A 129 4.94 14.35 0.97
C SER A 129 3.64 14.65 0.23
N ALA A 130 3.26 13.78 -0.70
CA ALA A 130 1.94 13.81 -1.32
C ALA A 130 0.87 13.33 -0.32
N PHE A 131 1.25 12.34 0.50
CA PHE A 131 0.43 11.79 1.56
C PHE A 131 1.22 11.73 2.87
N TYR A 132 0.59 12.16 3.96
CA TYR A 132 1.17 12.10 5.29
C TYR A 132 0.17 11.49 6.28
N ALA A 133 0.61 10.56 7.11
CA ALA A 133 -0.17 10.08 8.23
C ALA A 133 0.64 10.07 9.53
N ASP A 134 0.10 10.65 10.60
CA ASP A 134 0.76 10.72 11.91
C ASP A 134 -0.16 10.53 13.11
N ASP A 135 0.42 10.04 14.20
CA ASP A 135 -0.19 9.97 15.54
C ASP A 135 -1.58 9.31 15.56
N CYS A 136 -1.71 8.20 14.83
CA CYS A 136 -2.96 7.45 14.74
C CYS A 136 -2.90 6.23 15.66
N ALA A 137 -3.49 6.33 16.85
CA ALA A 137 -3.69 5.20 17.75
C ALA A 137 -4.79 4.24 17.26
N GLY A 138 -5.70 4.75 16.43
CA GLY A 138 -6.72 4.00 15.71
C GLY A 138 -6.22 3.46 14.37
N ARG A 139 -7.15 2.90 13.62
CA ARG A 139 -6.86 2.26 12.34
C ARG A 139 -6.90 3.27 11.21
N ILE A 140 -5.91 3.22 10.32
CA ILE A 140 -5.94 3.93 9.05
C ILE A 140 -5.91 2.95 7.87
N GLU A 141 -6.75 3.20 6.89
CA GLU A 141 -6.83 2.41 5.66
C GLU A 141 -6.58 3.30 4.45
N ILE A 142 -5.63 2.87 3.61
CA ILE A 142 -5.20 3.57 2.41
C ILE A 142 -5.44 2.61 1.24
N SER A 143 -6.39 2.93 0.38
CA SER A 143 -6.79 2.03 -0.71
C SER A 143 -6.72 2.73 -2.06
N ASN A 144 -6.07 2.12 -3.04
CA ASN A 144 -6.08 2.60 -4.43
C ASN A 144 -5.68 4.09 -4.55
N LEU A 145 -4.60 4.47 -3.86
CA LEU A 145 -4.03 5.81 -3.97
C LEU A 145 -2.91 5.82 -4.99
N LYS A 146 -2.92 6.83 -5.86
CA LYS A 146 -1.82 7.10 -6.80
C LYS A 146 -1.12 8.39 -6.41
N LEU A 147 0.13 8.28 -5.99
CA LEU A 147 0.95 9.37 -5.49
C LEU A 147 2.14 9.57 -6.41
N SER A 148 2.33 10.80 -6.87
CA SER A 148 3.50 11.19 -7.65
C SER A 148 3.97 12.56 -7.23
N VAL A 149 5.28 12.72 -7.02
CA VAL A 149 5.91 14.02 -6.80
C VAL A 149 6.54 14.51 -8.09
N LEU A 150 6.23 15.76 -8.47
CA LEU A 150 6.94 16.47 -9.53
C LEU A 150 8.25 17.03 -8.95
N ALA A 151 9.34 16.91 -9.71
CA ALA A 151 10.70 17.20 -9.26
C ALA A 151 10.82 18.57 -8.57
N THR A 152 11.14 18.59 -7.28
CA THR A 152 11.37 19.81 -6.50
C THR A 152 12.83 20.27 -6.62
N LEU A 153 13.01 21.56 -6.90
CA LEU A 153 14.27 22.18 -7.31
C LEU A 153 15.36 22.28 -6.23
N ASN A 154 15.06 22.15 -4.94
CA ASN A 154 16.04 22.28 -3.86
C ASN A 154 15.58 21.49 -2.61
N TYR A 155 16.50 20.79 -1.95
CA TYR A 155 16.20 20.05 -0.71
C TYR A 155 17.32 20.27 0.31
N GLN A 156 16.96 20.33 1.59
CA GLN A 156 17.94 20.44 2.67
C GLN A 156 18.76 19.14 2.78
N LEU A 157 20.08 19.30 2.81
CA LEU A 157 21.01 18.24 3.17
C LEU A 157 20.63 17.64 4.53
N GLY A 158 20.58 16.31 4.63
CA GLY A 158 20.33 15.59 5.90
C GLY A 158 18.88 15.23 6.21
N SER A 159 17.92 15.62 5.38
CA SER A 159 16.52 15.21 5.55
C SER A 159 16.24 13.81 4.93
N THR A 160 15.15 13.16 5.33
CA THR A 160 14.67 11.89 4.74
C THR A 160 13.30 12.07 4.06
N PRO A 161 13.26 12.39 2.75
CA PRO A 161 12.01 12.72 2.07
C PRO A 161 11.23 11.46 1.73
N ALA A 162 9.89 11.53 1.77
CA ALA A 162 9.04 10.45 1.28
C ALA A 162 7.80 10.96 0.55
N ILE A 163 7.32 10.20 -0.42
CA ILE A 163 6.10 10.52 -1.17
C ILE A 163 4.87 10.23 -0.32
N ALA A 164 4.83 9.03 0.26
CA ALA A 164 3.96 8.67 1.37
C ALA A 164 4.81 8.56 2.62
N TYR A 165 4.43 9.30 3.66
CA TYR A 165 5.09 9.24 4.96
C TYR A 165 4.08 8.85 6.01
N VAL A 166 4.39 7.82 6.80
CA VAL A 166 3.54 7.33 7.88
C VAL A 166 4.37 7.19 9.14
N SER A 167 3.98 7.87 10.20
CA SER A 167 4.67 7.85 11.49
C SER A 167 3.73 7.64 12.65
N ASP A 168 4.18 6.94 13.70
CA ASP A 168 3.44 6.84 14.97
C ASP A 168 2.00 6.32 14.79
N CYS A 169 1.81 5.40 13.85
CA CYS A 169 0.51 4.81 13.54
C CYS A 169 0.44 3.36 14.04
N ALA A 170 -0.50 3.09 14.95
CA ALA A 170 -0.64 1.80 15.61
C ALA A 170 -1.11 0.68 14.67
N GLN A 171 -1.91 1.01 13.64
CA GLN A 171 -2.36 0.02 12.66
C GLN A 171 -2.71 0.64 11.30
N VAL A 172 -1.92 0.30 10.28
CA VAL A 172 -1.99 0.87 8.93
C VAL A 172 -2.25 -0.24 7.92
N PHE A 173 -3.30 -0.11 7.12
CA PHE A 173 -3.57 -1.00 5.99
C PHE A 173 -3.38 -0.23 4.69
N VAL A 174 -2.48 -0.72 3.84
CA VAL A 174 -2.19 -0.15 2.53
C VAL A 174 -2.53 -1.19 1.48
N THR A 175 -3.43 -0.86 0.56
CA THR A 175 -3.80 -1.74 -0.55
C THR A 175 -3.82 -0.97 -1.85
N SER A 176 -3.20 -1.53 -2.89
CA SER A 176 -3.15 -0.91 -4.22
C SER A 176 -2.59 0.51 -4.22
N LEU A 177 -1.60 0.79 -3.37
CA LEU A 177 -0.87 2.05 -3.40
C LEU A 177 0.09 2.05 -4.60
N VAL A 178 0.10 3.13 -5.36
CA VAL A 178 1.12 3.42 -6.37
C VAL A 178 1.83 4.70 -5.99
N ALA A 179 3.05 4.59 -5.44
CA ALA A 179 3.90 5.72 -5.09
C ALA A 179 5.14 5.74 -5.98
N SER A 180 5.33 6.81 -6.76
CA SER A 180 6.44 6.91 -7.72
C SER A 180 7.18 8.24 -7.58
N GLY A 181 8.47 8.16 -7.32
CA GLY A 181 9.37 9.31 -7.28
C GLY A 181 9.67 9.86 -8.66
N ALA A 182 10.22 11.07 -8.71
CA ALA A 182 10.65 11.70 -9.94
C ALA A 182 11.83 10.93 -10.57
N ALA A 183 11.76 10.68 -11.89
CA ALA A 183 12.72 9.88 -12.64
C ALA A 183 13.88 10.67 -13.26
N ALA A 184 13.85 12.00 -13.23
CA ALA A 184 14.84 12.83 -13.92
C ALA A 184 16.03 13.19 -13.01
N PRO A 185 17.29 12.96 -13.43
CA PRO A 185 18.47 13.37 -12.69
C PRO A 185 18.51 14.90 -12.60
N PHE A 186 18.47 15.43 -11.38
CA PHE A 186 18.43 16.87 -11.14
C PHE A 186 19.84 17.42 -10.87
N ILE A 187 20.14 18.61 -11.38
CA ILE A 187 21.37 19.39 -11.12
C ILE A 187 21.36 20.11 -9.76
N ALA A 188 20.69 19.54 -8.76
CA ALA A 188 20.67 20.11 -7.41
C ALA A 188 21.82 19.51 -6.61
N GLN A 189 22.68 20.36 -6.04
CA GLN A 189 23.79 19.92 -5.21
C GLN A 189 23.27 19.23 -3.94
N GLY A 190 23.66 17.96 -3.71
CA GLY A 190 23.35 17.29 -2.46
C GLY A 190 21.97 16.62 -2.39
N GLY A 191 21.92 15.42 -1.82
CA GLY A 191 20.73 14.98 -1.07
C GLY A 191 20.06 13.69 -1.54
N GLN A 192 19.18 13.20 -0.67
CA GLN A 192 18.46 11.94 -0.81
C GLN A 192 17.25 12.11 -1.75
N GLY A 193 17.03 11.14 -2.62
CA GLY A 193 15.79 10.98 -3.38
C GLY A 193 14.62 10.65 -2.45
N HIS A 194 13.41 11.01 -2.88
CA HIS A 194 12.20 10.67 -2.12
C HIS A 194 12.08 9.15 -2.02
N HIS A 195 12.01 8.62 -0.80
CA HIS A 195 11.53 7.27 -0.57
C HIS A 195 10.08 7.19 -1.08
N ALA A 196 9.68 6.09 -1.73
CA ALA A 196 8.29 5.99 -2.18
C ALA A 196 7.32 5.89 -0.99
N LEU A 197 7.63 5.01 -0.05
CA LEU A 197 6.92 4.91 1.22
C LEU A 197 7.90 4.87 2.39
N PHE A 198 7.70 5.74 3.37
CA PHE A 198 8.42 5.73 4.64
C PHE A 198 7.44 5.34 5.75
N LEU A 199 7.79 4.30 6.50
CA LEU A 199 7.15 3.88 7.74
C LEU A 199 8.08 4.13 8.95
N LEU A 200 7.60 4.89 9.94
CA LEU A 200 8.33 5.20 11.18
C LEU A 200 7.47 4.83 12.39
N ARG A 201 8.00 4.06 13.34
CA ARG A 201 7.28 3.70 14.58
C ARG A 201 5.83 3.24 14.34
N SER A 202 5.63 2.42 13.31
CA SER A 202 4.30 2.06 12.82
C SER A 202 4.17 0.55 12.59
N ASN A 203 2.94 0.05 12.68
CA ASN A 203 2.62 -1.32 12.28
C ASN A 203 1.78 -1.29 11.01
N ALA A 204 2.34 -1.77 9.90
CA ALA A 204 1.75 -1.64 8.58
C ALA A 204 1.57 -2.97 7.88
N THR A 205 0.48 -3.08 7.13
CA THR A 205 0.24 -4.19 6.20
C THR A 205 0.09 -3.63 4.80
N LEU A 206 0.84 -4.18 3.84
CA LEU A 206 0.83 -3.77 2.45
C LEU A 206 0.37 -4.91 1.54
N HIS A 207 -0.51 -4.58 0.62
CA HIS A 207 -1.06 -5.51 -0.35
C HIS A 207 -1.13 -4.87 -1.73
N ASP A 208 -0.77 -5.61 -2.80
CA ASP A 208 -0.93 -5.18 -4.19
C ASP A 208 -0.34 -3.79 -4.51
N SER A 209 0.74 -3.41 -3.83
CA SER A 209 1.28 -2.03 -3.88
C SER A 209 2.58 -1.92 -4.66
N VAL A 210 2.75 -0.82 -5.38
CA VAL A 210 3.93 -0.49 -6.20
C VAL A 210 4.56 0.78 -5.67
N CYS A 211 5.79 0.69 -5.20
CA CYS A 211 6.52 1.80 -4.60
C CYS A 211 7.91 1.91 -5.25
N ALA A 212 8.16 3.02 -5.93
CA ALA A 212 9.40 3.31 -6.63
C ALA A 212 10.02 4.62 -6.13
N GLY A 213 11.23 4.56 -5.60
CA GLY A 213 11.94 5.74 -5.10
C GLY A 213 12.22 6.79 -6.19
N GLY A 214 12.60 7.99 -5.77
CA GLY A 214 13.01 9.09 -6.67
C GLY A 214 14.51 9.13 -6.93
N VAL A 215 14.89 9.51 -8.15
CA VAL A 215 16.29 9.66 -8.59
C VAL A 215 16.89 10.95 -8.01
N ARG A 216 18.10 10.85 -7.43
CA ARG A 216 18.90 11.99 -6.90
C ARG A 216 20.34 11.55 -6.68
N GLU A 217 21.18 12.37 -6.02
CA GLU A 217 22.57 11.98 -5.70
C GLU A 217 22.62 10.62 -4.99
N TRP A 218 21.79 10.47 -3.95
CA TRP A 218 21.45 9.17 -3.36
C TRP A 218 20.02 8.82 -3.77
N GLY A 219 19.84 7.67 -4.41
CA GLY A 219 18.53 7.21 -4.85
C GLY A 219 17.60 6.94 -3.66
N GLY A 220 16.33 7.34 -3.80
CA GLY A 220 15.31 7.02 -2.81
C GLY A 220 15.03 5.51 -2.77
N ASP A 221 14.70 5.01 -1.59
CA ASP A 221 14.30 3.61 -1.40
C ASP A 221 12.87 3.38 -1.89
N GLY A 222 12.56 2.16 -2.35
CA GLY A 222 11.19 1.75 -2.64
C GLY A 222 10.32 1.76 -1.37
N LEU A 223 10.81 1.13 -0.32
CA LEU A 223 10.22 1.13 1.01
C LEU A 223 11.30 1.40 2.07
N ARG A 224 11.12 2.44 2.88
CA ARG A 224 11.94 2.74 4.05
C ARG A 224 11.16 2.40 5.32
N VAL A 225 11.75 1.59 6.20
CA VAL A 225 11.11 1.11 7.43
C VAL A 225 12.03 1.37 8.62
N VAL A 226 11.53 2.10 9.62
CA VAL A 226 12.29 2.48 10.82
C VAL A 226 11.45 2.24 12.06
N ASP A 227 11.99 1.52 13.05
CA ASP A 227 11.31 1.18 14.31
C ASP A 227 9.90 0.60 14.10
N SER A 228 9.69 -0.17 13.03
CA SER A 228 8.35 -0.54 12.55
C SER A 228 8.21 -2.05 12.33
N VAL A 229 6.97 -2.51 12.30
CA VAL A 229 6.60 -3.90 11.95
C VAL A 229 5.80 -3.88 10.66
N VAL A 230 6.19 -4.70 9.69
CA VAL A 230 5.57 -4.69 8.37
C VAL A 230 5.26 -6.10 7.87
N ALA A 231 4.03 -6.31 7.41
CA ALA A 231 3.65 -7.45 6.59
C ALA A 231 3.35 -7.00 5.16
N ALA A 232 3.92 -7.64 4.14
CA ALA A 232 3.69 -7.26 2.74
C ALA A 232 3.36 -8.48 1.88
N SER A 233 2.52 -8.31 0.86
CA SER A 233 2.32 -9.33 -0.18
C SER A 233 1.93 -8.71 -1.52
N ARG A 234 2.36 -9.32 -2.62
CA ARG A 234 2.10 -8.81 -3.99
C ARG A 234 2.57 -7.37 -4.16
N CYS A 235 3.74 -7.07 -3.60
CA CYS A 235 4.31 -5.74 -3.64
C CYS A 235 5.52 -5.67 -4.57
N ARG A 236 5.64 -4.54 -5.27
CA ARG A 236 6.86 -4.17 -6.00
C ARG A 236 7.51 -2.99 -5.30
N PHE A 237 8.67 -3.23 -4.73
CA PHE A 237 9.50 -2.20 -4.10
C PHE A 237 10.77 -2.01 -4.92
N THR A 238 10.94 -0.82 -5.49
CA THR A 238 12.06 -0.50 -6.39
C THR A 238 12.81 0.72 -5.89
N GLY A 239 14.09 0.55 -5.57
CA GLY A 239 14.99 1.67 -5.30
C GLY A 239 15.30 2.47 -6.56
N ALA A 240 15.62 3.74 -6.41
CA ALA A 240 16.01 4.60 -7.52
C ALA A 240 17.52 4.59 -7.76
N ALA A 241 17.95 4.90 -8.99
CA ALA A 241 19.35 5.15 -9.27
C ALA A 241 19.86 6.36 -8.48
N GLY A 242 21.11 6.27 -8.01
CA GLY A 242 21.87 7.39 -7.46
C GLY A 242 22.70 8.05 -8.58
N THR A 243 22.70 9.36 -8.69
CA THR A 243 23.33 10.06 -9.81
C THR A 243 24.74 10.53 -9.51
N GLY A 244 25.12 10.73 -8.24
CA GLY A 244 26.39 11.40 -7.90
C GLY A 244 26.48 12.85 -8.42
N LEU A 245 27.49 13.59 -7.98
CA LEU A 245 27.79 14.96 -8.47
C LEU A 245 29.31 15.19 -8.51
N SER A 246 29.80 15.92 -9.52
CA SER A 246 31.17 16.48 -9.62
C SER A 246 32.24 15.93 -8.66
N GLY A 247 32.61 14.65 -8.81
CA GLY A 247 33.67 14.00 -8.03
C GLY A 247 33.23 13.05 -6.90
N THR A 248 31.93 12.98 -6.57
CA THR A 248 31.36 11.97 -5.66
C THR A 248 30.60 10.88 -6.44
N THR A 249 30.68 9.65 -5.95
CA THR A 249 29.85 8.54 -6.41
C THR A 249 28.53 8.53 -5.66
N GLY A 250 27.43 8.65 -6.39
CA GLY A 250 26.10 8.43 -5.86
C GLY A 250 25.87 6.97 -5.46
N GLN A 251 24.81 6.75 -4.68
CA GLN A 251 24.38 5.40 -4.27
C GLN A 251 22.93 5.18 -4.67
N GLY A 252 22.64 4.07 -5.34
CA GLY A 252 21.28 3.63 -5.60
C GLY A 252 20.53 3.31 -4.31
N GLY A 253 19.24 3.67 -4.28
CA GLY A 253 18.34 3.31 -3.19
C GLY A 253 18.09 1.80 -3.16
N ALA A 254 17.74 1.29 -1.99
CA ALA A 254 17.35 -0.11 -1.85
C ALA A 254 15.91 -0.34 -2.33
N GLY A 255 15.58 -1.57 -2.70
CA GLY A 255 14.18 -1.97 -2.83
C GLY A 255 13.45 -1.80 -1.50
N ILE A 256 13.99 -2.44 -0.46
CA ILE A 256 13.59 -2.26 0.94
C ILE A 256 14.81 -1.86 1.76
N ARG A 257 14.67 -0.85 2.61
CA ARG A 257 15.65 -0.52 3.65
C ARG A 257 15.01 -0.50 5.03
N ALA A 258 15.53 -1.34 5.94
CA ALA A 258 15.04 -1.51 7.29
C ALA A 258 16.06 -1.03 8.35
N THR A 259 15.58 -0.40 9.42
CA THR A 259 16.38 0.04 10.57
C THR A 259 15.61 -0.27 11.85
N THR A 260 16.16 -1.09 12.75
CA THR A 260 15.47 -1.56 13.97
C THR A 260 14.03 -2.03 13.69
N SER A 261 13.84 -2.82 12.64
CA SER A 261 12.48 -3.15 12.15
C SER A 261 12.29 -4.64 11.88
N GLN A 262 11.03 -5.08 11.91
CA GLN A 262 10.64 -6.45 11.59
C GLN A 262 9.77 -6.46 10.33
N LEU A 263 10.11 -7.31 9.37
CA LEU A 263 9.36 -7.42 8.12
C LEU A 263 9.08 -8.89 7.78
N ARG A 264 7.87 -9.16 7.31
CA ARG A 264 7.48 -10.45 6.72
C ARG A 264 6.87 -10.23 5.35
N ILE A 265 7.48 -10.82 4.33
CA ILE A 265 7.13 -10.58 2.93
C ILE A 265 6.63 -11.89 2.31
N ALA A 266 5.34 -11.94 2.00
CA ALA A 266 4.73 -13.02 1.26
C ALA A 266 4.80 -12.77 -0.26
N GLY A 267 4.83 -13.84 -1.03
CA GLY A 267 4.91 -13.79 -2.49
C GLY A 267 3.57 -13.61 -3.20
N GLY A 268 3.36 -14.33 -4.30
CA GLY A 268 2.34 -14.04 -5.33
C GLY A 268 2.88 -13.32 -6.58
N GLN A 269 2.02 -12.91 -7.52
CA GLN A 269 2.42 -12.19 -8.74
C GLN A 269 1.76 -10.81 -8.75
N PRO A 270 2.48 -9.68 -8.88
CA PRO A 270 3.94 -9.52 -8.93
C PRO A 270 4.58 -9.30 -7.54
N ASN A 271 5.72 -9.94 -7.28
CA ASN A 271 6.59 -9.59 -6.15
C ASN A 271 8.01 -9.33 -6.65
N THR A 272 8.50 -8.12 -6.42
CA THR A 272 9.86 -7.76 -6.82
C THR A 272 10.43 -6.78 -5.82
N LEU A 273 11.58 -7.13 -5.24
CA LEU A 273 12.34 -6.29 -4.33
C LEU A 273 13.64 -5.92 -5.03
N ARG A 274 13.67 -4.78 -5.74
CA ARG A 274 14.79 -4.44 -6.61
C ARG A 274 15.52 -3.17 -6.16
N GLY A 275 16.84 -3.24 -6.03
CA GLY A 275 17.67 -2.06 -5.80
C GLY A 275 17.74 -1.15 -7.03
N GLY A 276 18.07 0.12 -6.82
CA GLY A 276 18.26 1.07 -7.91
C GLY A 276 19.47 0.74 -8.77
N ASP A 277 19.35 0.89 -10.08
CA ASP A 277 20.42 0.57 -11.02
C ASP A 277 21.62 1.52 -10.88
N ALA A 278 22.82 1.01 -11.16
CA ALA A 278 24.00 1.85 -11.28
C ALA A 278 23.86 2.82 -12.46
N LEU A 279 24.53 3.97 -12.37
CA LEU A 279 24.47 5.00 -13.41
C LEU A 279 25.87 5.32 -13.93
N THR A 280 26.06 5.17 -15.24
CA THR A 280 27.25 5.62 -15.95
C THR A 280 26.86 6.59 -17.06
N GLY A 281 27.09 7.88 -16.84
CA GLY A 281 26.91 8.89 -17.89
C GLY A 281 26.81 10.30 -17.31
N LEU A 282 27.68 11.20 -17.77
CA LEU A 282 27.61 12.63 -17.47
C LEU A 282 26.49 13.27 -18.31
N VAL A 283 25.24 13.03 -17.95
CA VAL A 283 24.12 13.77 -18.55
C VAL A 283 23.95 15.07 -17.75
N PHE A 284 24.32 16.20 -18.36
CA PHE A 284 24.20 17.55 -17.78
C PHE A 284 24.88 17.74 -16.41
N GLY A 285 26.01 17.08 -16.14
CA GLY A 285 26.76 17.23 -14.88
C GLY A 285 26.34 16.30 -13.73
N ALA A 286 25.38 15.38 -13.96
CA ALA A 286 25.15 14.23 -13.09
C ALA A 286 26.39 13.32 -13.08
N GLY A 287 26.84 12.88 -11.90
CA GLY A 287 28.04 12.08 -11.69
C GLY A 287 27.87 10.59 -12.00
N LEU A 288 28.67 9.77 -11.31
CA LEU A 288 28.62 8.31 -11.38
C LEU A 288 27.82 7.76 -10.20
N GLY A 289 27.15 6.61 -10.36
CA GLY A 289 26.32 6.02 -9.32
C GLY A 289 26.52 4.51 -9.15
N THR A 290 26.68 4.06 -7.91
CA THR A 290 26.65 2.63 -7.57
C THR A 290 25.21 2.10 -7.52
N ALA A 291 25.02 0.81 -7.80
CA ALA A 291 23.72 0.16 -7.67
C ALA A 291 23.32 -0.06 -6.20
N GLY A 292 22.03 0.02 -5.92
CA GLY A 292 21.43 -0.27 -4.61
C GLY A 292 21.13 -1.75 -4.39
N ALA A 293 20.90 -2.15 -3.14
CA ALA A 293 20.56 -3.52 -2.77
C ALA A 293 19.07 -3.83 -2.99
N GLY A 294 18.72 -5.11 -3.19
CA GLY A 294 17.31 -5.53 -3.16
C GLY A 294 16.69 -5.31 -1.78
N ILE A 295 17.38 -5.83 -0.76
CA ILE A 295 17.12 -5.61 0.66
C ILE A 295 18.37 -5.06 1.33
N GLU A 296 18.20 -4.02 2.13
CA GLU A 296 19.21 -3.47 3.04
C GLU A 296 18.66 -3.44 4.47
N CYS A 297 19.40 -3.90 5.45
CA CYS A 297 18.99 -3.83 6.85
C CYS A 297 20.18 -3.62 7.79
N ASP A 298 19.92 -3.17 9.02
CA ASP A 298 20.92 -3.04 10.08
C ASP A 298 20.91 -4.24 11.04
N ALA A 299 21.87 -4.25 11.98
CA ALA A 299 22.05 -5.32 12.96
C ALA A 299 20.85 -5.56 13.89
N THR A 300 19.93 -4.62 14.01
CA THR A 300 18.74 -4.70 14.87
C THR A 300 17.49 -5.09 14.09
N SER A 301 17.58 -5.26 12.77
CA SER A 301 16.45 -5.62 11.92
C SER A 301 16.38 -7.11 11.61
N ALA A 302 15.15 -7.59 11.42
CA ALA A 302 14.85 -8.95 11.02
C ALA A 302 13.83 -8.96 9.87
N ILE A 303 14.20 -9.59 8.76
CA ILE A 303 13.38 -9.69 7.56
C ILE A 303 13.21 -11.16 7.21
N GLU A 304 11.98 -11.59 7.03
CA GLU A 304 11.61 -12.91 6.57
C GLU A 304 10.88 -12.76 5.23
N HIS A 305 11.26 -13.53 4.21
CA HIS A 305 10.56 -13.53 2.93
C HIS A 305 10.25 -14.94 2.45
N ALA A 306 9.12 -15.10 1.78
CA ALA A 306 8.66 -16.37 1.23
C ALA A 306 9.61 -16.90 0.14
N ALA A 307 9.53 -18.22 -0.11
CA ALA A 307 10.35 -18.91 -1.13
C ALA A 307 10.16 -18.37 -2.55
N ASP A 308 9.03 -17.74 -2.84
CA ASP A 308 8.67 -17.14 -4.12
C ASP A 308 8.90 -15.61 -4.17
N VAL A 309 9.61 -15.06 -3.19
CA VAL A 309 10.07 -13.67 -3.18
C VAL A 309 11.58 -13.65 -3.41
N GLU A 310 12.00 -13.03 -4.51
CA GLU A 310 13.42 -12.91 -4.87
C GLU A 310 13.89 -11.45 -4.73
N PRO A 311 14.79 -11.17 -3.77
CA PRO A 311 15.52 -9.91 -3.72
C PRO A 311 16.53 -9.80 -4.85
N LEU A 312 16.52 -8.67 -5.55
CA LEU A 312 17.41 -8.39 -6.69
C LEU A 312 18.17 -7.09 -6.43
N GLY A 313 19.49 -7.12 -6.56
CA GLY A 313 20.26 -5.88 -6.61
C GLY A 313 19.95 -5.05 -7.86
N GLY A 314 20.29 -3.77 -7.82
CA GLY A 314 20.29 -2.94 -9.03
C GLY A 314 21.32 -3.43 -10.06
N THR A 315 21.09 -3.18 -11.34
CA THR A 315 21.97 -3.65 -12.41
C THR A 315 23.28 -2.88 -12.46
N ALA A 316 24.34 -3.54 -12.90
CA ALA A 316 25.64 -2.94 -13.17
C ALA A 316 25.57 -1.91 -14.31
N ALA A 317 26.48 -0.95 -14.30
CA ALA A 317 26.67 0.00 -15.38
C ALA A 317 28.16 0.35 -15.51
N GLY A 318 28.73 0.17 -16.70
CA GLY A 318 30.16 0.39 -16.97
C GLY A 318 31.07 -0.30 -15.94
N ALA A 319 31.84 0.50 -15.20
CA ALA A 319 32.77 0.00 -14.16
C ALA A 319 32.10 -0.26 -12.79
N PHE A 320 30.82 0.10 -12.61
CA PHE A 320 30.11 -0.10 -11.35
C PHE A 320 29.41 -1.46 -11.35
N PRO A 321 29.69 -2.32 -10.36
CA PRO A 321 29.06 -3.63 -10.26
C PRO A 321 27.57 -3.50 -9.94
N ALA A 322 26.85 -4.60 -10.15
CA ALA A 322 25.48 -4.74 -9.69
C ALA A 322 25.42 -4.68 -8.16
N GLY A 323 24.29 -4.22 -7.63
CA GLY A 323 24.04 -4.22 -6.20
C GLY A 323 23.87 -5.64 -5.68
N PRO A 324 24.05 -5.88 -4.37
CA PRO A 324 23.75 -7.18 -3.79
C PRO A 324 22.24 -7.41 -3.72
N ALA A 325 21.81 -8.66 -3.79
CA ALA A 325 20.42 -9.03 -3.48
C ALA A 325 20.05 -8.64 -2.04
N VAL A 326 20.96 -8.89 -1.10
CA VAL A 326 20.81 -8.60 0.33
C VAL A 326 22.10 -7.98 0.87
N ASN A 327 21.98 -6.86 1.57
CA ASN A 327 23.03 -6.26 2.40
C ASN A 327 22.52 -6.14 3.85
N SER A 328 22.90 -7.09 4.71
CA SER A 328 22.27 -7.18 6.04
C SER A 328 23.00 -6.44 7.16
N ALA A 329 24.22 -5.93 6.96
CA ALA A 329 25.00 -5.19 7.97
C ALA A 329 24.91 -5.73 9.43
N GLY A 330 24.87 -7.07 9.59
CA GLY A 330 24.74 -7.76 10.89
C GLY A 330 23.31 -8.18 11.28
N GLY A 331 22.29 -7.74 10.54
CA GLY A 331 20.89 -8.10 10.70
C GLY A 331 20.56 -9.46 10.10
N THR A 332 19.32 -9.89 10.29
CA THR A 332 18.84 -11.19 9.82
C THR A 332 17.93 -11.03 8.61
N VAL A 333 18.27 -11.68 7.50
CA VAL A 333 17.39 -11.84 6.33
C VAL A 333 17.23 -13.32 6.06
N THR A 334 16.03 -13.84 6.29
CA THR A 334 15.71 -15.26 6.20
C THR A 334 14.80 -15.53 5.02
N ALA A 335 15.30 -16.28 4.04
CA ALA A 335 14.49 -16.87 2.99
C ALA A 335 13.81 -18.13 3.55
N LEU A 336 12.48 -18.15 3.57
CA LEU A 336 11.74 -19.34 3.95
C LEU A 336 11.86 -20.42 2.89
N ALA A 337 11.93 -21.68 3.31
CA ALA A 337 11.84 -22.83 2.42
C ALA A 337 10.41 -23.09 1.91
N ARG A 338 9.47 -22.20 2.21
CA ARG A 338 8.05 -22.30 1.83
C ARG A 338 7.47 -20.97 1.37
N ARG A 339 6.43 -21.05 0.56
CA ARG A 339 5.52 -19.99 0.16
C ARG A 339 4.53 -19.70 1.27
N LEU A 340 4.27 -18.41 1.46
CA LEU A 340 3.26 -17.93 2.38
C LEU A 340 1.93 -17.77 1.63
N PRO A 341 0.77 -17.99 2.29
CA PRO A 341 -0.51 -17.82 1.64
C PRO A 341 -0.75 -16.36 1.27
N VAL A 342 -1.29 -16.15 0.08
CA VAL A 342 -1.66 -14.85 -0.45
C VAL A 342 -2.97 -14.97 -1.19
N LEU A 343 -3.88 -14.05 -0.92
CA LEU A 343 -5.13 -13.92 -1.66
C LEU A 343 -5.06 -12.65 -2.51
N ALA A 344 -5.78 -12.59 -3.62
CA ALA A 344 -5.92 -11.38 -4.41
C ALA A 344 -7.27 -11.37 -5.12
N PHE A 345 -7.92 -10.21 -5.15
CA PHE A 345 -9.13 -10.01 -5.92
C PHE A 345 -8.81 -9.48 -7.31
N GLU A 346 -9.44 -10.03 -8.33
CA GLU A 346 -9.38 -9.52 -9.70
C GLU A 346 -10.82 -9.30 -10.23
N PRO A 347 -11.23 -8.05 -10.49
CA PRO A 347 -10.51 -6.79 -10.24
C PRO A 347 -10.52 -6.37 -8.75
N ALA A 348 -9.56 -5.53 -8.33
CA ALA A 348 -9.52 -4.95 -6.98
C ALA A 348 -10.57 -3.84 -6.74
N LEU A 349 -11.07 -3.23 -7.82
CA LEU A 349 -12.23 -2.33 -7.84
C LEU A 349 -13.28 -2.95 -8.76
N GLY A 350 -14.36 -3.47 -8.18
CA GLY A 350 -15.36 -4.25 -8.89
C GLY A 350 -16.64 -3.46 -9.16
N THR A 351 -17.09 -3.45 -10.42
CA THR A 351 -18.42 -2.95 -10.75
C THR A 351 -19.50 -3.87 -10.20
N PRO A 352 -20.59 -3.36 -9.59
CA PRO A 352 -21.68 -4.20 -9.11
C PRO A 352 -22.17 -5.21 -10.17
N GLY A 353 -22.26 -6.49 -9.80
CA GLY A 353 -22.65 -7.58 -10.69
C GLY A 353 -21.58 -8.05 -11.68
N ALA A 354 -20.41 -7.41 -11.75
CA ALA A 354 -19.33 -7.86 -12.62
C ALA A 354 -18.72 -9.18 -12.14
N PRO A 355 -18.09 -9.97 -13.05
CA PRO A 355 -17.31 -11.13 -12.67
C PRO A 355 -16.20 -10.75 -11.68
N LEU A 356 -15.98 -11.64 -10.71
CA LEU A 356 -14.94 -11.50 -9.70
C LEU A 356 -14.16 -12.82 -9.61
N ALA A 357 -12.84 -12.74 -9.58
CA ALA A 357 -11.99 -13.87 -9.24
C ALA A 357 -11.23 -13.59 -7.94
N VAL A 358 -11.17 -14.59 -7.07
CA VAL A 358 -10.24 -14.62 -5.94
C VAL A 358 -9.12 -15.59 -6.28
N HIS A 359 -7.95 -15.04 -6.53
CA HIS A 359 -6.72 -15.81 -6.72
C HIS A 359 -6.16 -16.16 -5.35
N VAL A 360 -5.83 -17.43 -5.17
CA VAL A 360 -5.23 -17.95 -3.95
C VAL A 360 -3.88 -18.54 -4.32
N TYR A 361 -2.83 -18.11 -3.62
CA TYR A 361 -1.46 -18.56 -3.80
C TYR A 361 -0.95 -19.12 -2.48
N GLY A 362 0.00 -20.05 -2.57
CA GLY A 362 0.62 -20.65 -1.40
C GLY A 362 1.49 -21.84 -1.77
N GLU A 363 1.69 -22.72 -0.82
CA GLU A 363 2.41 -23.99 -1.00
C GLU A 363 1.69 -24.89 -2.01
N PRO A 364 2.41 -25.52 -2.96
CA PRO A 364 1.84 -26.51 -3.86
C PRO A 364 1.06 -27.61 -3.13
N ASN A 365 -0.15 -27.91 -3.62
CA ASN A 365 -1.06 -28.90 -3.04
C ASN A 365 -1.55 -28.61 -1.61
N ALA A 366 -1.26 -27.43 -1.05
CA ALA A 366 -1.76 -27.05 0.26
C ALA A 366 -3.26 -26.70 0.23
N LYS A 367 -3.91 -26.84 1.39
CA LYS A 367 -5.28 -26.36 1.60
C LYS A 367 -5.24 -25.00 2.28
N VAL A 368 -5.94 -24.04 1.70
CA VAL A 368 -6.12 -22.69 2.25
C VAL A 368 -7.57 -22.54 2.71
N LEU A 369 -7.78 -22.37 4.01
CA LEU A 369 -9.07 -21.97 4.57
C LEU A 369 -9.26 -20.47 4.35
N ARG A 370 -10.48 -20.05 4.06
CA ARG A 370 -10.79 -18.70 3.59
C ARG A 370 -11.82 -18.05 4.50
N TYR A 371 -11.58 -16.80 4.86
CA TYR A 371 -12.43 -16.04 5.78
C TYR A 371 -12.69 -14.66 5.19
N LEU A 372 -13.96 -14.26 5.14
CA LEU A 372 -14.44 -12.99 4.62
C LEU A 372 -14.91 -12.10 5.76
N SER A 373 -14.69 -10.79 5.65
CA SER A 373 -15.25 -9.77 6.55
C SER A 373 -15.59 -8.51 5.76
N LEU A 374 -16.48 -7.68 6.30
CA LEU A 374 -16.84 -6.37 5.75
C LEU A 374 -15.92 -5.25 6.24
N ALA A 375 -15.12 -5.54 7.27
CA ALA A 375 -14.20 -4.58 7.88
C ALA A 375 -12.94 -5.26 8.41
N THR A 376 -11.90 -4.46 8.59
CA THR A 376 -10.68 -4.85 9.30
C THR A 376 -10.89 -4.72 10.81
N GLY A 377 -10.35 -5.69 11.54
CA GLY A 377 -10.34 -5.74 13.00
C GLY A 377 -9.01 -5.29 13.60
N PRO A 378 -8.93 -5.12 14.93
CA PRO A 378 -7.66 -4.96 15.63
C PRO A 378 -6.71 -6.09 15.24
N GLN A 379 -5.45 -5.76 14.97
CA GLN A 379 -4.46 -6.78 14.63
C GLN A 379 -4.05 -7.54 15.89
N PHE A 380 -4.12 -8.87 15.85
CA PHE A 380 -3.61 -9.72 16.93
C PHE A 380 -3.01 -11.01 16.37
N SER A 381 -2.05 -11.57 17.09
CA SER A 381 -1.39 -12.83 16.75
C SER A 381 -1.94 -13.98 17.60
N LEU A 382 -1.98 -15.17 17.03
CA LEU A 382 -2.42 -16.39 17.71
C LEU A 382 -1.22 -17.29 18.00
N ALA A 383 -1.16 -17.87 19.20
CA ALA A 383 -0.09 -18.80 19.55
C ALA A 383 -0.10 -20.01 18.60
N GLY A 384 1.06 -20.31 18.00
CA GLY A 384 1.21 -21.41 17.02
C GLY A 384 0.85 -21.04 15.58
N PHE A 385 0.42 -19.80 15.32
CA PHE A 385 0.18 -19.28 13.97
C PHE A 385 1.25 -18.27 13.61
N ASN A 386 1.68 -18.29 12.35
CA ASN A 386 2.55 -17.26 11.80
C ASN A 386 1.69 -16.23 11.05
N GLY A 387 1.96 -14.94 11.30
CA GLY A 387 1.11 -13.84 10.83
C GLY A 387 0.05 -13.44 11.85
N SER A 388 -0.82 -12.51 11.46
CA SER A 388 -1.83 -11.93 12.35
C SER A 388 -3.23 -12.00 11.74
N VAL A 389 -4.23 -12.16 12.60
CA VAL A 389 -5.63 -11.98 12.23
C VAL A 389 -5.92 -10.49 12.21
N MET A 390 -6.57 -10.04 11.15
CA MET A 390 -6.82 -8.63 10.86
C MET A 390 -8.24 -8.37 10.35
N LEU A 391 -9.07 -9.40 10.23
CA LEU A 391 -10.49 -9.27 9.93
C LEU A 391 -11.28 -8.92 11.19
N ASP A 392 -12.34 -8.13 11.03
CA ASP A 392 -13.33 -7.93 12.07
C ASP A 392 -14.08 -9.24 12.33
N LEU A 393 -13.91 -9.78 13.53
CA LEU A 393 -14.51 -11.05 13.93
C LEU A 393 -16.04 -10.97 14.06
N SER A 394 -16.60 -9.76 14.22
CA SER A 394 -18.06 -9.57 14.38
C SER A 394 -18.83 -9.77 13.07
N THR A 395 -18.17 -9.60 11.92
CA THR A 395 -18.75 -9.78 10.57
C THR A 395 -18.11 -10.93 9.80
N LEU A 396 -17.35 -11.79 10.50
CA LEU A 396 -16.60 -12.87 9.90
C LEU A 396 -17.50 -13.96 9.32
N VAL A 397 -17.25 -14.33 8.07
CA VAL A 397 -17.90 -15.44 7.38
C VAL A 397 -16.84 -16.45 6.95
N VAL A 398 -17.05 -17.73 7.27
CA VAL A 398 -16.17 -18.82 6.81
C VAL A 398 -16.57 -19.21 5.40
N LEU A 399 -15.61 -19.18 4.47
CA LEU A 399 -15.80 -19.58 3.08
C LEU A 399 -15.29 -21.01 2.85
N PRO A 400 -15.77 -21.69 1.79
CA PRO A 400 -15.17 -22.95 1.36
C PRO A 400 -13.66 -22.80 1.11
N GLY A 401 -12.88 -23.70 1.70
CA GLY A 401 -11.44 -23.71 1.51
C GLY A 401 -11.05 -24.09 0.08
N THR A 402 -9.90 -23.60 -0.37
CA THR A 402 -9.34 -23.85 -1.69
C THR A 402 -8.17 -24.83 -1.58
N LEU A 403 -8.20 -25.90 -2.40
CA LEU A 403 -7.04 -26.76 -2.60
C LEU A 403 -6.20 -26.17 -3.74
N LEU A 404 -4.92 -25.94 -3.47
CA LEU A 404 -4.00 -25.38 -4.47
C LEU A 404 -3.50 -26.48 -5.41
N ASP A 405 -3.21 -26.11 -6.65
CA ASP A 405 -2.64 -27.01 -7.65
C ASP A 405 -1.14 -27.27 -7.40
N ALA A 406 -0.51 -28.02 -8.32
CA ALA A 406 0.91 -28.34 -8.28
C ALA A 406 1.84 -27.11 -8.43
N ASN A 407 1.31 -25.98 -8.89
CA ASN A 407 2.01 -24.71 -8.96
C ASN A 407 1.74 -23.82 -7.74
N GLY A 408 0.97 -24.29 -6.76
CA GLY A 408 0.59 -23.51 -5.58
C GLY A 408 -0.44 -22.43 -5.89
N THR A 409 -1.29 -22.64 -6.90
CA THR A 409 -2.30 -21.68 -7.36
C THR A 409 -3.71 -22.25 -7.23
N GLY A 410 -4.68 -21.39 -6.97
CA GLY A 410 -6.09 -21.69 -7.01
C GLY A 410 -6.89 -20.46 -7.38
N VAL A 411 -8.06 -20.64 -7.97
CA VAL A 411 -8.96 -19.55 -8.35
C VAL A 411 -10.37 -19.89 -7.92
N VAL A 412 -11.03 -18.95 -7.26
CA VAL A 412 -12.45 -19.04 -6.94
C VAL A 412 -13.19 -17.93 -7.64
N ASN A 413 -14.10 -18.31 -8.53
CA ASN A 413 -14.90 -17.36 -9.29
C ASN A 413 -16.19 -17.02 -8.53
N GLY A 414 -16.63 -15.77 -8.70
CA GLY A 414 -17.87 -15.25 -8.16
C GLY A 414 -18.29 -13.99 -8.92
N THR A 415 -19.12 -13.19 -8.27
CA THR A 415 -19.59 -11.90 -8.79
C THR A 415 -19.51 -10.86 -7.70
N VAL A 416 -19.16 -9.64 -8.07
CA VAL A 416 -19.29 -8.48 -7.19
C VAL A 416 -20.77 -8.34 -6.80
N PRO A 417 -21.11 -8.13 -5.51
CA PRO A 417 -22.49 -7.90 -5.11
C PRO A 417 -23.14 -6.80 -5.96
N SER A 418 -24.32 -7.08 -6.51
CA SER A 418 -25.03 -6.17 -7.41
C SER A 418 -25.97 -5.21 -6.70
N ASP A 419 -26.22 -5.40 -5.40
CA ASP A 419 -27.08 -4.53 -4.61
C ASP A 419 -26.43 -3.15 -4.46
N PRO A 420 -27.11 -2.05 -4.87
CA PRO A 420 -26.61 -0.68 -4.70
C PRO A 420 -26.23 -0.31 -3.26
N ALA A 421 -26.77 -1.00 -2.25
CA ALA A 421 -26.39 -0.81 -0.86
C ALA A 421 -24.90 -1.10 -0.59
N PHE A 422 -24.25 -1.90 -1.44
CA PHE A 422 -22.81 -2.18 -1.34
C PHE A 422 -21.94 -1.16 -2.08
N ALA A 423 -22.49 -0.12 -2.70
CA ALA A 423 -21.70 0.93 -3.35
C ALA A 423 -20.68 1.55 -2.38
N GLY A 424 -19.39 1.48 -2.73
CA GLY A 424 -18.26 1.94 -1.91
C GLY A 424 -17.84 0.99 -0.78
N ALA A 425 -18.60 -0.08 -0.54
CA ALA A 425 -18.30 -1.08 0.48
C ALA A 425 -17.01 -1.83 0.17
N GLN A 426 -16.37 -2.28 1.24
CA GLN A 426 -15.13 -3.03 1.21
C GLN A 426 -15.42 -4.46 1.65
N PHE A 427 -14.86 -5.41 0.92
CA PHE A 427 -14.83 -6.81 1.32
C PHE A 427 -13.38 -7.21 1.49
N LEU A 428 -13.07 -7.87 2.60
CA LEU A 428 -11.74 -8.30 2.96
C LEU A 428 -11.70 -9.80 3.13
N GLU A 429 -10.66 -10.43 2.59
CA GLU A 429 -10.47 -11.86 2.73
C GLU A 429 -9.08 -12.19 3.27
N GLN A 430 -9.02 -13.03 4.30
CA GLN A 430 -7.77 -13.63 4.80
C GLN A 430 -7.79 -15.14 4.60
N GLY A 431 -6.64 -15.67 4.20
CA GLY A 431 -6.38 -17.09 4.09
C GLY A 431 -5.62 -17.63 5.28
N LEU A 432 -5.89 -18.89 5.64
CA LEU A 432 -5.08 -19.69 6.53
C LEU A 432 -4.59 -20.93 5.77
N GLN A 433 -3.30 -21.00 5.51
CA GLN A 433 -2.66 -22.19 4.95
C GLN A 433 -2.32 -23.16 6.06
N VAL A 434 -2.77 -24.41 5.89
CA VAL A 434 -2.52 -25.49 6.86
C VAL A 434 -1.46 -26.43 6.30
N LEU A 435 -0.30 -26.44 6.95
CA LEU A 435 0.81 -27.35 6.65
C LEU A 435 1.07 -28.27 7.86
N PRO A 436 1.67 -29.46 7.64
CA PRO A 436 2.06 -30.32 8.75
C PRO A 436 3.04 -29.66 9.75
N SER A 437 3.85 -28.70 9.27
CA SER A 437 4.89 -28.02 10.04
C SER A 437 4.55 -26.59 10.44
N ALA A 438 3.43 -26.04 9.97
CA ALA A 438 3.07 -24.65 10.23
C ALA A 438 1.62 -24.29 9.90
N LEU A 439 1.15 -23.23 10.55
CA LEU A 439 -0.09 -22.54 10.23
C LEU A 439 0.28 -21.11 9.84
N ASP A 440 0.05 -20.73 8.58
CA ASP A 440 0.40 -19.41 8.08
C ASP A 440 -0.87 -18.63 7.72
N ILE A 441 -0.99 -17.40 8.23
CA ILE A 441 -2.10 -16.49 7.95
C ILE A 441 -1.64 -15.48 6.89
N SER A 442 -2.46 -15.27 5.85
CA SER A 442 -2.19 -14.25 4.83
C SER A 442 -2.47 -12.85 5.36
N VAL A 443 -1.87 -11.84 4.74
CA VAL A 443 -2.43 -10.48 4.85
C VAL A 443 -3.83 -10.44 4.21
N PRO A 444 -4.71 -9.52 4.62
CA PRO A 444 -6.01 -9.37 3.96
C PRO A 444 -5.85 -8.91 2.51
N ALA A 445 -6.50 -9.64 1.61
CA ALA A 445 -6.83 -9.14 0.29
C ALA A 445 -8.10 -8.29 0.39
N GLN A 446 -8.24 -7.31 -0.50
CA GLN A 446 -9.39 -6.41 -0.50
C GLN A 446 -9.98 -6.26 -1.90
N ILE A 447 -11.30 -6.18 -1.95
CA ILE A 447 -12.02 -5.58 -3.07
C ILE A 447 -12.89 -4.42 -2.57
N THR A 448 -12.93 -3.35 -3.35
CA THR A 448 -13.91 -2.27 -3.17
C THR A 448 -14.98 -2.39 -4.25
N VAL A 449 -16.24 -2.27 -3.87
CA VAL A 449 -17.34 -2.17 -4.85
C VAL A 449 -17.38 -0.74 -5.37
N SER A 450 -17.29 -0.57 -6.69
CA SER A 450 -17.40 0.75 -7.29
C SER A 450 -18.79 1.32 -7.05
N THR A 451 -18.84 2.61 -6.79
CA THR A 451 -20.08 3.39 -6.64
C THR A 451 -20.74 3.70 -7.96
#